data_AF-G8TUH8-F1
#
_entry.id   AF-G8TUH8-F1
#
_cell.length_a   1.000
_cell.length_b   1.000
_cell.length_c   1.000
_cell.angle_alpha   90.00
_cell.angle_beta   90.00
_cell.angle_gamma   90.00
#
_symmetry.space_group_name_H-M   'P 1'
#
loop_
_entity.id
_entity.type
_entity.pdbx_description
1 polymer ?
#
loop_
_entity_poly.entity_id
_entity_poly.type
_entity_poly.pdbx_seq_one_letter_code
_entity_poly.pdbx_strand_id
1 'polypeptide(L)' 'MNVCAQCGSQIVIRLGSLGPRTVWRCRACGWQWATLEELTADEDLGINANSEDLRST' A
#
# COMPACT_ATOMS: atom_id res chain seq x y z
N MET A 1 12.21 -0.65 12.41
CA MET A 1 11.79 -2.00 12.84
C MET A 1 10.29 -1.99 12.98
N ASN A 2 9.56 -2.83 12.24
CA ASN A 2 8.10 -2.89 12.32
C ASN A 2 7.71 -3.80 13.49
N VAL A 3 7.30 -3.20 14.61
CA VAL A 3 6.85 -3.91 15.81
C VAL A 3 5.33 -3.89 15.84
N CYS A 4 4.69 -5.01 16.17
CA CYS A 4 3.25 -5.04 16.38
C CYS A 4 2.88 -4.24 17.63
N ALA A 5 2.10 -3.17 17.47
CA ALA A 5 1.65 -2.33 18.58
C ALA A 5 0.75 -3.08 19.59
N GLN A 6 0.14 -4.19 19.18
CA GLN A 6 -0.81 -4.92 20.03
C GLN A 6 -0.16 -5.95 20.95
N CYS A 7 0.93 -6.60 20.52
CA CYS A 7 1.58 -7.67 21.30
C CYS A 7 3.10 -7.48 21.45
N GLY A 8 3.68 -6.43 20.88
CA GLY A 8 5.12 -6.16 20.91
C GLY A 8 5.97 -7.10 20.05
N SER A 9 5.34 -8.04 19.32
CA SER A 9 6.09 -8.98 18.47
C SER A 9 6.71 -8.29 17.25
N GLN A 10 7.94 -8.67 16.92
CA GLN A 10 8.67 -8.20 15.73
C GLN A 10 8.37 -9.03 14.47
N ILE A 11 7.57 -10.09 14.59
CA ILE A 11 7.26 -10.99 13.48
C ILE A 11 6.05 -10.44 12.71
N VAL A 12 6.33 -9.51 11.80
CA VAL A 12 5.32 -8.82 11.00
C VAL A 12 5.59 -9.03 9.50
N ILE A 13 4.54 -9.23 8.71
CA ILE A 13 4.63 -9.48 7.27
C ILE A 13 3.84 -8.43 6.49
N ARG A 14 4.38 -8.02 5.33
CA ARG A 14 3.66 -7.22 4.34
C ARG A 14 2.70 -8.13 3.57
N LEU A 15 1.44 -7.75 3.50
CA LEU A 15 0.42 -8.47 2.74
C LEU A 15 0.25 -7.92 1.31
N GLY A 16 0.58 -6.65 1.10
CA GLY A 16 0.48 -5.99 -0.19
C GLY A 16 0.32 -4.47 -0.04
N SER A 17 0.00 -3.82 -1.15
CA SER A 17 -0.32 -2.40 -1.22
C SER A 17 -1.75 -2.18 -1.69
N LEU A 18 -2.39 -1.15 -1.14
CA LEU A 18 -3.71 -0.63 -1.53
C LEU A 18 -3.55 0.85 -1.84
N GLY A 19 -3.17 1.17 -3.08
CA GLY A 19 -2.76 2.52 -3.48
C GLY A 19 -1.52 2.97 -2.70
N PRO A 20 -1.52 4.17 -2.08
CA PRO A 20 -0.38 4.70 -1.33
C PRO A 20 -0.19 4.05 0.05
N ARG A 21 -0.87 2.94 0.35
CA ARG A 21 -0.84 2.31 1.68
C ARG A 21 -0.29 0.90 1.61
N THR A 22 0.64 0.57 2.50
CA THR A 22 1.11 -0.78 2.76
C THR A 22 0.24 -1.47 3.80
N VAL A 23 -0.24 -2.68 3.53
CA VAL A 23 -0.94 -3.49 4.53
C VAL A 23 0.04 -4.45 5.20
N TRP A 24 0.02 -4.47 6.53
CA TRP A 24 0.84 -5.30 7.39
C TRP A 24 -0.01 -6.25 8.24
N ARG A 25 0.55 -7.40 8.59
CA ARG A 25 -0.03 -8.36 9.53
C ARG A 25 1.00 -8.88 10.51
N CYS A 26 0.66 -8.92 11.79
CA CYS A 26 1.44 -9.62 12.80
C CYS A 26 1.19 -11.12 12.71
N ARG A 27 2.25 -11.94 12.61
CA ARG A 27 2.11 -13.40 12.64
C ARG A 27 1.79 -13.95 14.04
N ALA A 28 2.20 -13.25 15.10
CA ALA A 28 2.02 -13.72 16.46
C ALA A 28 0.57 -13.62 16.95
N CYS A 29 -0.08 -12.47 16.75
CA CYS A 29 -1.46 -12.24 17.20
C CYS A 29 -2.49 -12.12 16.07
N GLY A 30 -2.04 -12.06 14.81
CA GLY A 30 -2.93 -11.93 13.65
C GLY A 30 -3.40 -10.51 13.35
N TRP A 31 -3.05 -9.52 14.17
CA TRP A 31 -3.47 -8.11 13.99
C TRP A 31 -3.00 -7.54 12.65
N GLN A 32 -3.86 -6.77 11.99
CA GLN A 32 -3.59 -6.14 10.69
C GLN A 32 -3.68 -4.63 10.81
N TRP A 33 -2.77 -3.91 10.14
CA TRP A 33 -2.80 -2.45 10.06
C TRP A 33 -2.25 -1.98 8.72
N ALA A 34 -2.59 -0.75 8.34
CA ALA A 34 -2.07 -0.13 7.14
C ALA A 34 -1.19 1.07 7.50
N THR A 35 -0.06 1.23 6.82
CA THR A 35 0.81 2.41 6.89
C THR A 35 0.77 3.12 5.55
N LEU A 36 0.83 4.44 5.52
CA LEU A 36 1.13 5.15 4.28
C LEU A 36 2.54 4.74 3.84
N GLU A 37 2.65 4.18 2.65
CA GLU A 37 3.93 4.03 1.99
C GLU A 37 4.24 5.44 1.48
N GLU A 38 5.35 6.01 1.94
CA GLU A 38 5.83 7.27 1.39
C GLU A 38 6.20 6.96 -0.07
N LEU A 39 5.27 7.23 -0.98
CA LEU A 39 5.49 7.10 -2.41
C LEU A 39 6.63 8.07 -2.73
N THR A 40 7.85 7.55 -2.87
CA THR A 40 8.90 8.28 -3.56
C THR A 40 8.30 8.61 -4.92
N ALA A 41 8.14 9.90 -5.21
CA ALA A 41 7.38 10.46 -6.31
C ALA A 41 7.96 10.10 -7.69
N ASP A 42 7.97 8.81 -8.02
CA ASP A 42 8.49 8.20 -9.24
C ASP A 42 7.54 7.12 -9.80
N GLU A 43 6.64 6.58 -8.98
CA GLU A 43 5.44 5.91 -9.51
C GLU A 43 4.42 6.98 -9.90
N ASP A 44 4.70 7.65 -11.02
CA ASP A 44 3.71 8.20 -11.92
C ASP A 44 2.65 7.11 -12.07
N LEU A 45 1.58 7.24 -11.29
CA LEU A 45 0.33 6.56 -11.57
C LEU A 45 -0.08 7.12 -12.91
N GLY A 46 0.42 6.48 -13.97
CA GLY A 46 -0.03 6.62 -15.33
C GLY A 46 -1.50 6.27 -15.32
N ILE A 47 -2.31 7.26 -14.94
CA ILE A 47 -3.71 7.36 -15.25
C ILE A 47 -3.66 7.39 -16.77
N ASN A 48 -3.73 6.21 -17.38
CA ASN A 48 -4.21 6.06 -18.72
C ASN A 48 -5.67 6.51 -18.68
N ALA A 49 -5.86 7.83 -18.61
CA ALA A 49 -7.10 8.45 -19.01
C ALA A 49 -7.27 7.97 -20.44
N ASN A 50 -8.13 6.97 -20.59
CA ASN A 50 -8.57 6.50 -21.88
C ASN A 50 -9.33 7.67 -22.50
N SER A 51 -8.60 8.62 -23.09
CA SER A 51 -9.15 9.66 -23.94
C SER A 51 -9.41 9.05 -25.31
N GLU A 52 -10.21 7.99 -25.33
CA GLU A 52 -11.04 7.65 -26.47
C GLU A 52 -12.18 8.69 -26.53
N ASP A 53 -11.86 9.94 -26.83
CA ASP A 53 -12.77 10.87 -27.53
C ASP A 53 -12.03 12.14 -27.96
N LEU A 54 -11.31 12.09 -29.08
CA LEU A 54 -11.03 13.26 -29.91
C LEU A 54 -10.62 12.77 -31.30
N ARG A 55 -11.52 12.00 -31.92
CA ARG A 55 -11.49 11.72 -33.34
C ARG A 55 -12.74 12.33 -33.98
N SER A 56 -12.49 13.36 -34.79
CA SER A 56 -13.36 13.91 -35.83
C SER A 56 -14.64 14.63 -35.40
N THR A 57 -14.67 15.96 -35.57
CA THR A 57 -15.25 16.62 -36.75
C THR A 57 -14.67 18.03 -36.88
#